data_AF-A0A960WNI2-F1
#
_entry.id   AF-A0A960WNI2-F1
#
_cell.length_a   1.000
_cell.length_b   1.000
_cell.length_c   1.000
_cell.angle_alpha   90.00
_cell.angle_beta   90.00
_cell.angle_gamma   90.00
#
_symmetry.space_group_name_H-M   'P 1'
#
loop_
_entity.id
_entity.type
_entity.pdbx_description
1 polymer ?
#
loop_
_entity_poly.entity_id
_entity_poly.type
_entity_poly.pdbx_seq_one_letter_code
_entity_poly.pdbx_strand_id
1 'polypeptide(L)'
;MKNTIIALLVAIFLISLANLLAGLGIIGGGGAATGAHEYKVLNATQMDDIGFRAVAKEEGLEVAENGEIKFPKEIVDKIAKVNLLPRTILEVEKDGGWEFLSVTSDDHYVFRRAK
;
A
#
# COMPACT_ATOMS: atom_id res chain seq x y z
N MET A 1 33.95 -44.71 22.93
CA MET A 1 33.13 -43.66 23.59
C MET A 1 33.35 -42.27 22.99
N LYS A 2 34.60 -41.77 22.84
CA LYS A 2 34.89 -40.46 22.22
C LYS A 2 34.30 -40.30 20.81
N ASN A 3 34.47 -41.29 19.93
CA ASN A 3 33.95 -41.24 18.56
C ASN A 3 32.42 -41.26 18.50
N THR A 4 31.78 -41.94 19.46
CA THR A 4 30.32 -41.99 19.61
C THR A 4 29.75 -40.64 20.04
N ILE A 5 30.44 -39.94 20.95
CA ILE A 5 30.05 -38.60 21.41
C ILE A 5 30.21 -37.58 20.27
N ILE A 6 31.29 -37.67 19.49
CA ILE A 6 31.50 -36.79 18.32
C ILE A 6 30.39 -37.00 17.29
N ALA A 7 30.04 -38.26 16.97
CA ALA A 7 28.95 -38.55 16.03
C ALA A 7 27.60 -37.98 16.51
N LEU A 8 27.31 -38.06 17.81
CA LEU A 8 26.09 -37.52 18.40
C LEU A 8 26.03 -35.99 18.28
N LEU A 9 27.13 -35.29 18.58
CA LEU A 9 27.22 -33.84 18.47
C LEU A 9 27.04 -33.37 17.02
N VAL A 10 27.64 -34.07 16.06
CA VAL A 10 27.49 -33.75 14.63
C VAL A 10 26.04 -33.93 14.18
N ALA A 11 25.36 -34.98 14.62
CA ALA A 11 23.96 -35.20 14.29
C ALA A 11 23.04 -34.08 14.82
N ILE A 12 23.22 -33.67 16.08
CA ILE A 12 22.48 -32.55 16.68
C ILE A 12 22.75 -31.27 15.91
N PHE A 13 24.01 -30.99 15.57
CA PHE A 13 24.39 -29.82 14.81
C PHE A 13 23.69 -29.78 13.44
N LEU A 14 23.70 -30.89 12.69
CA LEU A 14 23.04 -30.97 11.39
C LEU A 14 21.52 -30.76 11.47
N ILE A 15 20.86 -31.30 12.50
CA ILE A 15 19.42 -31.07 12.72
C ILE A 15 19.15 -29.60 13.04
N SER A 16 19.95 -28.99 13.92
CA SER A 16 19.80 -27.57 14.26
C SER A 16 20.04 -26.65 13.05
N LEU A 17 21.02 -26.99 12.21
CA LEU A 17 21.32 -26.26 10.98
C LEU A 17 20.21 -26.43 9.94
N ALA A 18 19.67 -27.65 9.77
CA ALA A 18 18.52 -27.88 8.90
C ALA A 18 17.29 -27.09 9.34
N ASN A 19 17.00 -27.06 10.65
CA ASN A 19 15.90 -26.27 11.20
C ASN A 19 16.12 -24.76 11.05
N LEU A 20 17.36 -24.28 11.21
CA LEU A 20 17.71 -22.87 10.96
C LEU A 20 17.51 -22.51 9.49
N LEU A 21 18.02 -23.34 8.58
CA LEU A 21 17.91 -23.11 7.13
C LEU A 21 16.47 -23.22 6.63
N ALA A 22 15.65 -24.09 7.24
CA ALA A 22 14.21 -24.16 6.99
C ALA A 22 13.48 -22.92 7.55
N GLY A 23 13.80 -22.48 8.77
CA GLY A 23 13.25 -21.26 9.37
C GLY A 23 13.61 -19.98 8.62
N LEU A 24 14.76 -19.97 7.94
CA LEU A 24 15.20 -18.91 7.04
C LEU A 24 14.68 -19.06 5.60
N GLY A 25 13.93 -20.14 5.29
CA GLY A 25 13.38 -20.38 3.95
C GLY A 25 14.42 -20.74 2.88
N ILE A 26 15.63 -21.13 3.26
CA ILE A 26 16.74 -21.45 2.36
C ILE A 26 16.61 -22.87 1.79
N ILE A 27 16.08 -23.81 2.59
CA ILE A 27 15.91 -25.21 2.23
C ILE A 27 14.44 -25.58 2.40
N GLY A 28 13.78 -25.83 1.27
CA GLY A 28 12.32 -25.96 1.19
C GLY A 28 11.74 -24.63 0.72
N GLY A 29 11.39 -24.56 -0.57
CA GLY A 29 10.85 -23.38 -1.26
C GLY A 29 9.47 -22.92 -0.76
N GLY A 30 9.26 -22.89 0.55
CA GLY A 30 8.23 -22.12 1.22
C GLY A 30 8.86 -20.85 1.75
N GLY A 31 9.41 -20.02 0.86
CA GLY A 31 9.39 -18.59 1.14
C GLY A 31 7.94 -18.29 1.46
N ALA A 32 7.67 -17.86 2.69
CA ALA A 32 6.38 -17.32 3.04
C ALA A 32 6.03 -16.35 1.92
N ALA A 33 5.04 -16.70 1.09
CA ALA A 33 4.39 -15.73 0.25
C ALA A 33 3.66 -14.83 1.25
N THR A 34 4.39 -13.90 1.88
CA THR A 34 3.84 -12.60 2.21
C THR A 34 3.14 -12.21 0.93
N GLY A 35 1.80 -12.23 0.95
CA GLY A 35 0.99 -11.93 -0.22
C GLY A 35 1.66 -10.75 -0.91
N ALA A 36 2.06 -10.94 -2.17
CA ALA A 36 2.82 -9.91 -2.84
C ALA A 36 1.87 -8.71 -2.91
N HIS A 37 2.05 -7.76 -2.00
CA HIS A 37 1.21 -6.59 -1.92
C HIS A 37 1.95 -5.48 -2.61
N GLU A 38 1.29 -4.83 -3.54
CA GLU A 38 1.79 -3.58 -4.10
C GLU A 38 1.31 -2.44 -3.20
N TYR A 39 2.19 -1.49 -2.93
CA TYR A 39 1.90 -0.34 -2.07
C TYR A 39 1.98 0.94 -2.90
N LYS A 40 1.05 1.84 -2.64
CA LYS A 40 1.01 3.19 -3.20
C LYS A 40 0.96 4.18 -2.05
N VAL A 41 1.78 5.22 -2.14
CA VAL A 41 1.84 6.30 -1.16
C VAL A 41 1.52 7.60 -1.89
N LEU A 42 0.54 8.34 -1.38
CA LEU A 42 0.10 9.62 -1.93
C LEU A 42 0.23 10.70 -0.86
N ASN A 43 0.78 11.86 -1.20
CA ASN A 43 0.80 13.00 -0.30
C ASN A 43 -0.53 13.76 -0.33
N ALA A 44 -0.71 14.72 0.60
CA ALA A 44 -1.92 15.53 0.69
C ALA A 44 -2.30 16.25 -0.62
N THR A 45 -1.33 16.83 -1.33
CA THR A 45 -1.58 17.54 -2.60
C THR A 45 -2.09 16.59 -3.69
N GLN A 46 -1.50 15.40 -3.80
CA GLN A 46 -1.94 14.37 -4.75
C GLN A 46 -3.35 13.87 -4.43
N MET A 47 -3.68 13.75 -3.14
CA MET A 47 -5.03 13.42 -2.70
C MET A 47 -6.01 14.52 -3.11
N ASP A 48 -5.71 15.78 -2.80
CA ASP A 48 -6.56 16.91 -3.16
C ASP A 48 -6.79 17.00 -4.68
N ASP A 49 -5.76 16.81 -5.48
CA ASP A 49 -5.86 16.82 -6.95
C ASP A 49 -6.81 15.72 -7.48
N ILE A 50 -6.73 14.52 -6.92
CA ILE A 50 -7.63 13.40 -7.27
C ILE A 50 -9.07 13.76 -6.88
N GLY A 51 -9.26 14.29 -5.66
CA GLY A 51 -10.56 14.74 -5.17
C GLY A 51 -11.19 15.82 -6.05
N PHE A 52 -10.43 16.85 -6.40
CA PHE A 52 -10.91 17.95 -7.25
C PHE A 52 -11.23 17.48 -8.68
N ARG A 53 -10.42 16.60 -9.25
CA ARG A 53 -10.71 16.00 -10.57
C ARG A 53 -11.98 15.17 -10.55
N ALA A 54 -12.22 14.41 -9.47
CA ALA A 54 -13.45 13.64 -9.31
C ALA A 54 -14.68 14.56 -9.22
N VAL A 55 -14.59 15.66 -8.47
CA VAL A 55 -15.66 16.67 -8.38
C VAL A 55 -15.91 17.32 -9.74
N ALA A 56 -14.85 17.71 -10.45
CA ALA A 56 -14.95 18.31 -11.78
C ALA A 56 -15.65 17.37 -12.76
N LYS A 57 -15.30 16.08 -12.76
CA LYS A 57 -15.93 15.07 -13.60
C LYS A 57 -17.41 14.88 -13.30
N GLU A 58 -17.81 14.90 -12.03
CA GLU A 58 -19.23 14.81 -11.65
C GLU A 58 -20.05 16.03 -12.03
N GLU A 59 -19.48 17.22 -11.86
CA GLU A 59 -20.14 18.49 -12.18
C GLU A 59 -20.01 18.85 -13.67
N GLY A 60 -19.40 17.97 -14.49
CA GLY A 60 -19.25 18.16 -15.93
C GLY A 60 -18.28 19.28 -16.33
N LEU A 61 -17.34 19.63 -15.46
CA LEU A 61 -16.33 20.66 -15.71
C LEU A 61 -15.16 20.09 -16.50
N GLU A 62 -14.75 20.81 -17.55
CA GLU A 62 -13.56 20.46 -18.32
C GLU A 62 -12.28 20.76 -17.52
N VAL A 63 -11.38 19.79 -17.50
CA VAL A 63 -10.02 19.96 -16.98
C VAL A 63 -9.16 20.48 -18.13
N ALA A 64 -8.54 21.65 -17.96
CA ALA A 64 -7.68 22.23 -18.99
C ALA A 64 -6.42 21.36 -19.21
N GLU A 65 -5.77 21.50 -20.37
CA GLU A 65 -4.58 20.70 -20.72
C GLU A 65 -3.40 20.88 -19.74
N ASN A 66 -3.35 22.03 -19.05
CA ASN A 66 -2.37 22.31 -17.99
C ASN A 66 -2.75 21.69 -16.63
N GLY A 67 -3.87 20.97 -16.55
CA GLY A 67 -4.39 20.39 -15.31
C GLY A 67 -5.19 21.36 -14.43
N GLU A 68 -5.39 22.61 -14.87
CA GLU A 68 -6.20 23.58 -14.12
C GLU A 68 -7.69 23.27 -14.25
N ILE A 69 -8.41 23.43 -13.14
CA ILE A 69 -9.86 23.27 -13.07
C ILE A 69 -10.45 24.61 -12.63
N LYS A 70 -11.34 25.17 -13.43
CA LYS A 70 -12.05 26.41 -13.10
C LYS A 70 -13.40 26.08 -12.47
N PHE A 71 -13.45 26.12 -11.14
CA PHE A 71 -14.71 25.94 -10.41
C PHE A 71 -15.53 27.25 -10.40
N PRO A 72 -16.82 27.20 -10.80
CA PRO A 72 -17.76 28.28 -10.54
C PRO A 72 -17.89 28.57 -9.04
N LYS A 73 -18.10 29.84 -8.66
CA LYS A 73 -18.19 30.26 -7.24
C LYS A 73 -19.19 29.45 -6.43
N GLU A 74 -20.34 29.13 -7.02
CA GLU A 74 -21.42 28.35 -6.39
C GLU A 74 -20.95 26.93 -6.00
N ILE A 75 -20.08 26.33 -6.81
CA ILE A 75 -19.51 25.01 -6.56
C ILE A 75 -18.37 25.08 -5.53
N VAL A 76 -17.55 26.13 -5.58
CA VAL A 76 -16.47 26.35 -4.59
C VAL A 76 -17.04 26.39 -3.17
N ASP A 77 -18.12 27.12 -2.95
CA ASP A 77 -18.76 27.22 -1.63
C ASP A 77 -19.36 25.90 -1.14
N LYS A 78 -19.77 25.03 -2.07
CA LYS A 78 -20.25 23.68 -1.79
C LYS A 78 -19.08 22.75 -1.43
N ILE A 79 -18.00 22.78 -2.21
CA ILE A 79 -16.80 21.97 -2.00
C ILE A 79 -16.12 22.33 -0.68
N ALA A 80 -15.96 23.62 -0.38
CA ALA A 80 -15.30 24.09 0.84
C ALA A 80 -15.99 23.64 2.14
N LYS A 81 -17.28 23.27 2.06
CA LYS A 81 -18.07 22.79 3.21
C LYS A 81 -18.07 21.27 3.34
N VAL A 82 -17.54 20.54 2.36
CA VAL A 82 -17.56 19.08 2.32
C VAL A 82 -16.14 18.56 2.51
N ASN A 83 -16.00 17.55 3.37
CA ASN A 83 -14.73 16.84 3.50
C ASN A 83 -14.47 16.00 2.24
N LEU A 84 -13.47 16.38 1.44
CA LEU A 84 -13.09 15.70 0.21
C LEU A 84 -12.28 14.42 0.43
N LEU A 85 -11.68 14.24 1.62
CA LEU A 85 -10.77 13.12 1.86
C LEU A 85 -11.45 11.75 1.73
N PRO A 86 -12.63 11.48 2.33
CA PRO A 86 -13.29 10.19 2.18
C PRO A 86 -13.62 9.88 0.71
N ARG A 87 -14.02 10.92 -0.03
CA ARG A 87 -14.35 10.79 -1.44
C ARG A 87 -13.10 10.48 -2.28
N THR A 88 -12.01 11.15 -2.00
CA THR A 88 -10.72 10.93 -2.66
C THR A 88 -10.21 9.51 -2.43
N ILE A 89 -10.29 9.02 -1.19
CA ILE A 89 -9.91 7.65 -0.85
C ILE A 89 -10.69 6.65 -1.71
N LEU A 90 -12.03 6.80 -1.80
CA LEU A 90 -12.86 5.93 -2.62
C LEU A 90 -12.48 5.96 -4.10
N GLU A 91 -12.09 7.12 -4.64
CA GLU A 91 -11.61 7.20 -6.03
C GLU A 91 -10.31 6.43 -6.24
N VAL A 92 -9.37 6.49 -5.30
CA VAL A 92 -8.14 5.69 -5.36
C VAL A 92 -8.43 4.19 -5.27
N GLU A 93 -9.39 3.79 -4.43
CA GLU A 93 -9.79 2.38 -4.26
C GLU A 93 -10.51 1.81 -5.50
N LYS A 94 -11.30 2.62 -6.20
CA LYS A 94 -11.93 2.24 -7.49
C LYS A 94 -10.88 1.88 -8.55
N ASP A 95 -9.70 2.48 -8.50
CA ASP A 95 -8.69 2.40 -9.55
C ASP A 95 -7.75 1.17 -9.41
N GLY A 96 -8.30 -0.03 -9.60
CA GLY A 96 -7.51 -1.25 -9.71
C GLY A 96 -7.20 -1.96 -8.39
N GLY A 97 -8.19 -1.99 -7.49
CA GLY A 97 -8.21 -2.85 -6.30
C GLY A 97 -7.35 -2.36 -5.13
N TRP A 98 -7.12 -1.05 -5.04
CA TRP A 98 -6.43 -0.47 -3.90
C TRP A 98 -7.34 -0.44 -2.67
N GLU A 99 -6.75 -0.60 -1.50
CA GLU A 99 -7.38 -0.55 -0.18
C GLU A 99 -6.59 0.46 0.66
N PHE A 100 -7.30 1.42 1.26
CA PHE A 100 -6.70 2.37 2.18
C PHE A 100 -6.27 1.68 3.48
N LEU A 101 -5.03 1.94 3.91
CA LEU A 101 -4.46 1.36 5.13
C LEU A 101 -4.37 2.36 6.27
N SER A 102 -3.68 3.48 6.04
CA SER A 102 -3.29 4.40 7.10
C SER A 102 -2.81 5.73 6.56
N VAL A 103 -2.76 6.72 7.44
CA VAL A 103 -2.04 7.98 7.23
C VAL A 103 -0.79 7.98 8.13
N THR A 104 0.34 8.40 7.58
CA THR A 104 1.57 8.62 8.35
C THR A 104 1.53 9.97 9.07
N SER A 105 2.47 10.21 9.99
CA SER A 105 2.57 11.48 10.73
C SER A 105 2.96 12.68 9.89
N ASP A 106 3.44 12.46 8.67
CA ASP A 106 3.83 13.46 7.68
C ASP A 106 2.82 13.56 6.52
N ASP A 107 1.55 13.25 6.79
CA ASP A 107 0.41 13.42 5.88
C ASP A 107 0.51 12.63 4.56
N HIS A 108 1.11 11.43 4.60
CA HIS A 108 1.07 10.49 3.49
C HIS A 108 0.01 9.41 3.70
N TYR A 109 -0.77 9.18 2.65
CA TYR A 109 -1.86 8.22 2.59
C TYR A 109 -1.35 6.95 1.94
N VAL A 110 -1.43 5.84 2.67
CA VAL A 110 -0.91 4.54 2.25
C VAL A 110 -2.05 3.67 1.78
N PHE A 111 -1.89 3.12 0.57
CA PHE A 111 -2.81 2.17 -0.04
C PHE A 111 -2.05 0.87 -0.36
N ARG A 112 -2.76 -0.26 -0.32
CA ARG A 112 -2.23 -1.55 -0.78
C ARG A 112 -3.17 -2.19 -1.80
N ARG A 113 -2.65 -3.08 -2.64
CA ARG A 113 -3.46 -4.04 -3.40
C ARG A 113 -2.82 -5.41 -3.41
N ALA A 114 -3.61 -6.45 -3.59
CA ALA A 114 -3.08 -7.78 -3.89
C ALA A 114 -2.48 -7.78 -5.32
N LYS A 115 -1.32 -8.40 -5.49
CA LYS A 115 -0.65 -8.58 -6.78
C LYS A 115 -1.21 -9.78 -7.54
#